data_AF-A5Z4S7-F1
#
_entry.id   AF-A5Z4S7-F1
#
_cell.length_a   1.000
_cell.length_b   1.000
_cell.length_c   1.000
_cell.angle_alpha   90.00
_cell.angle_beta   90.00
_cell.angle_gamma   90.00
#
_symmetry.space_group_name_H-M   'P 1'
#
loop_
_entity.id
_entity.type
_entity.pdbx_description
1 polymer ?
#
loop_
_entity_poly.entity_id
_entity_poly.type
_entity_poly.pdbx_seq_one_letter_code
_entity_poly.pdbx_strand_id
1 'polypeptide(L)'
;MIFWGKAEYKKEELPFCYIKNNEDIELGGITIEAYGKIDGEMKYLSATFILSDPKMYDRNDYKDMMRVMEETKDKKVVLDLKYKKERLVDFKLDSESLAKNLNDERFNKIEILITGIDDKSAANKGV
;
A
#
# COMPACT_ATOMS: atom_id res chain seq x y z
N MET A 1 1.30 -34.32 13.45
CA MET A 1 0.04 -33.58 13.24
C MET A 1 0.38 -32.09 13.22
N ILE A 2 0.35 -31.44 12.05
CA ILE A 2 0.69 -30.01 11.94
C ILE A 2 -0.61 -29.22 12.04
N PHE A 3 -0.89 -28.63 13.19
CA PHE A 3 -1.99 -27.68 13.35
C PHE A 3 -1.60 -26.36 12.68
N TRP A 4 -2.09 -26.15 11.45
CA TRP A 4 -2.10 -24.84 10.83
C TRP A 4 -3.17 -24.02 11.55
N GLY A 5 -2.74 -23.18 12.51
CA GLY A 5 -3.66 -22.28 13.21
C GLY A 5 -4.44 -21.42 12.23
N LYS A 6 -5.73 -21.20 12.51
CA LYS A 6 -6.63 -20.37 11.69
C LYS A 6 -6.03 -18.95 11.59
N ALA A 7 -6.09 -18.36 10.39
CA ALA A 7 -5.70 -16.97 10.23
C ALA A 7 -6.79 -16.06 10.81
N GLU A 8 -6.37 -15.00 11.48
CA GLU A 8 -7.23 -13.95 11.98
C GLU A 8 -7.00 -12.67 11.16
N TYR A 9 -8.04 -11.88 10.99
CA TYR A 9 -7.99 -10.64 10.22
C TYR A 9 -8.48 -9.48 11.08
N LYS A 10 -7.73 -8.38 11.07
CA LYS A 10 -8.07 -7.13 11.77
C LYS A 10 -8.02 -5.98 10.78
N LYS A 11 -9.07 -5.15 10.78
CA LYS A 11 -9.11 -3.92 9.98
C LYS A 11 -8.45 -2.78 10.73
N GLU A 12 -7.54 -2.08 10.08
CA GLU A 12 -6.91 -0.87 10.61
C GLU A 12 -6.93 0.22 9.55
N GLU A 13 -7.10 1.48 9.99
CA GLU A 13 -7.02 2.66 9.12
C GLU A 13 -5.77 3.47 9.50
N LEU A 14 -4.77 3.45 8.63
CA LEU A 14 -3.45 4.00 8.92
C LEU A 14 -3.12 5.16 7.97
N PRO A 15 -2.39 6.18 8.44
CA PRO A 15 -1.79 7.16 7.54
C PRO A 15 -0.82 6.47 6.58
N PHE A 16 -0.69 7.02 5.38
CA PHE A 16 0.29 6.54 4.41
C PHE A 16 1.08 7.68 3.78
N CYS A 17 2.24 7.34 3.22
CA CYS A 17 3.04 8.21 2.37
C CYS A 17 3.34 7.52 1.03
N TYR A 18 3.60 8.33 0.01
CA TYR A 18 4.12 7.86 -1.27
C TYR A 18 5.62 7.57 -1.16
N ILE A 19 6.05 6.42 -1.69
CA ILE A 19 7.45 6.04 -1.78
C ILE A 19 7.91 6.20 -3.22
N LYS A 20 8.72 7.22 -3.46
CA LYS A 20 9.30 7.50 -4.78
C LYS A 20 10.52 6.63 -5.01
N ASN A 21 10.32 5.49 -5.67
CA ASN A 21 11.37 4.57 -6.09
C ASN A 21 11.46 4.55 -7.63
N ASN A 22 12.65 4.83 -8.17
CA ASN A 22 12.84 4.90 -9.62
C ASN A 22 12.62 3.56 -10.33
N GLU A 23 13.05 2.43 -9.73
CA GLU A 23 12.89 1.10 -10.32
C GLU A 23 11.41 0.73 -10.42
N ASP A 24 10.62 1.00 -9.37
CA ASP A 24 9.16 0.80 -9.40
C ASP A 24 8.52 1.67 -10.48
N ILE A 25 8.93 2.94 -10.58
CA ILE A 25 8.38 3.89 -11.57
C ILE A 25 8.71 3.46 -13.01
N GLU A 26 9.93 3.01 -13.27
CA GLU A 26 10.35 2.49 -14.58
C GLU A 26 9.54 1.27 -15.01
N LEU A 27 9.07 0.47 -14.05
CA LEU A 27 8.19 -0.69 -14.27
C LEU A 27 6.69 -0.33 -14.25
N GLY A 28 6.34 0.95 -14.16
CA GLY A 28 4.95 1.41 -14.13
C GLY A 28 4.22 1.15 -12.80
N GLY A 29 4.98 0.91 -11.73
CA GLY A 29 4.51 0.73 -10.37
C GLY A 29 4.33 2.04 -9.61
N ILE A 30 3.48 1.99 -8.59
CA ILE A 30 3.29 3.04 -7.58
C ILE A 30 3.42 2.35 -6.22
N THR A 31 4.32 2.85 -5.38
CA THR A 31 4.56 2.30 -4.04
C THR A 31 4.06 3.28 -2.99
N ILE A 32 3.21 2.81 -2.08
CA ILE A 32 2.85 3.55 -0.87
C ILE A 32 3.30 2.78 0.37
N GLU A 33 3.49 3.50 1.47
CA GLU A 33 3.81 2.93 2.77
C GLU A 33 2.79 3.43 3.79
N ALA A 34 1.96 2.53 4.30
CA ALA A 34 1.11 2.81 5.44
C ALA A 34 1.90 2.58 6.73
N TYR A 35 1.73 3.44 7.74
CA TYR A 35 2.56 3.37 8.95
C TYR A 35 1.76 3.63 10.22
N GLY A 36 2.17 2.99 11.31
CA GLY A 36 1.51 3.16 12.60
C GLY A 36 2.00 2.18 13.65
N LYS A 37 1.50 2.33 14.88
CA LYS A 37 1.74 1.36 15.94
C LYS A 37 0.83 0.16 15.74
N ILE A 38 1.41 -0.99 15.43
CA ILE A 38 0.72 -2.28 15.37
C ILE A 38 1.32 -3.17 16.46
N ASP A 39 0.47 -3.67 17.35
CA ASP A 39 0.87 -4.48 18.52
C ASP A 39 1.92 -3.77 19.41
N GLY A 40 1.81 -2.45 19.53
CA GLY A 40 2.69 -1.61 20.35
C GLY A 40 3.99 -1.17 19.66
N GLU A 41 4.32 -1.74 18.51
CA GLU A 41 5.53 -1.44 17.74
C GLU A 41 5.22 -0.61 16.49
N MET A 42 6.11 0.33 16.14
CA MET A 42 6.00 1.03 14.86
C MET A 42 6.27 0.06 13.72
N LYS A 43 5.33 -0.06 12.77
CA LYS A 43 5.45 -0.85 11.55
C LYS A 43 5.21 0.02 10.33
N TYR A 44 5.81 -0.40 9.22
CA TYR A 44 5.71 0.21 7.91
C TYR A 44 5.26 -0.87 6.92
N LEU A 45 4.10 -0.67 6.32
CA LEU A 45 3.40 -1.63 5.46
C LEU A 45 3.45 -1.09 4.03
N SER A 46 4.43 -1.56 3.26
CA SER A 46 4.66 -1.11 1.88
C SER A 46 3.83 -1.93 0.91
N ALA A 47 3.17 -1.27 -0.04
CA ALA A 47 2.44 -1.92 -1.11
C ALA A 47 2.78 -1.26 -2.44
N THR A 48 3.31 -2.06 -3.37
CA THR A 48 3.55 -1.65 -4.76
C THR A 48 2.45 -2.21 -5.63
N PHE A 49 1.85 -1.35 -6.44
CA PHE A 49 0.79 -1.74 -7.36
C PHE A 49 1.00 -1.16 -8.76
N ILE A 50 0.45 -1.86 -9.74
CA ILE A 50 0.38 -1.44 -11.14
C ILE A 50 -1.08 -1.17 -11.52
N LEU A 51 -1.27 -0.57 -12.69
CA LEU A 51 -2.59 -0.32 -13.23
C LEU A 51 -3.07 -1.57 -13.97
N SER A 52 -4.22 -2.08 -13.56
CA SER A 52 -4.82 -3.31 -14.10
C SER A 52 -5.35 -3.16 -15.54
N ASP A 53 -5.61 -1.93 -16.00
CA ASP A 53 -5.98 -1.63 -17.40
C ASP A 53 -4.78 -1.01 -18.13
N PRO A 54 -4.12 -1.74 -19.05
CA PRO A 54 -2.97 -1.23 -19.79
C PRO A 54 -3.24 0.07 -20.55
N LYS A 55 -4.48 0.32 -20.99
CA LYS A 55 -4.84 1.55 -21.70
C LYS A 55 -4.72 2.80 -20.83
N MET A 56 -4.67 2.64 -19.50
CA MET A 56 -4.43 3.76 -18.59
C MET A 56 -3.02 4.34 -18.76
N TYR A 57 -2.03 3.52 -19.10
CA TYR A 57 -0.68 4.01 -19.41
C TYR A 57 -0.68 4.89 -20.68
N ASP A 58 -1.42 4.48 -21.71
CA ASP A 58 -1.56 5.23 -22.98
C ASP A 58 -2.30 6.57 -22.79
N ARG A 59 -3.28 6.62 -21.88
CA ARG A 59 -4.08 7.81 -21.58
C ARG A 59 -3.41 8.80 -20.62
N ASN A 60 -2.15 8.55 -20.23
CA ASN A 60 -1.41 9.35 -19.25
C ASN A 60 -1.99 9.28 -17.81
N ASP A 61 -2.93 8.36 -17.54
CA ASP A 61 -3.54 8.17 -16.22
C ASP A 61 -2.47 7.85 -15.17
N TYR A 62 -1.48 7.02 -15.51
CA TYR A 62 -0.36 6.68 -14.63
C TYR A 62 0.38 7.92 -14.11
N LYS A 63 0.77 8.84 -15.01
CA LYS A 63 1.51 10.05 -14.61
C LYS A 63 0.67 10.98 -13.76
N ASP A 64 -0.63 11.07 -14.05
CA ASP A 64 -1.54 11.91 -13.28
C ASP A 64 -1.81 11.31 -11.89
N MET A 65 -1.96 9.99 -11.79
CA MET A 65 -2.07 9.27 -10.51
C MET A 65 -0.80 9.42 -9.65
N MET A 66 0.39 9.42 -10.27
CA MET A 66 1.63 9.74 -9.56
C MET A 66 1.63 11.15 -8.97
N ARG A 67 1.14 12.16 -9.71
CA ARG A 67 1.03 13.53 -9.18
C ARG A 67 0.07 13.60 -8.00
N VAL A 68 -1.07 12.91 -8.08
CA VAL A 68 -2.02 12.78 -6.96
C VAL A 68 -1.28 12.23 -5.72
N MET A 69 -0.43 11.21 -5.89
CA MET A 69 0.37 10.65 -4.79
C MET A 69 1.40 11.63 -4.24
N GLU A 70 2.09 12.39 -5.10
CA GLU A 70 3.09 13.40 -4.69
C GLU A 70 2.45 14.57 -3.92
N GLU A 71 1.24 14.97 -4.28
CA GLU A 71 0.50 16.06 -3.65
C GLU A 71 -0.24 15.61 -2.36
N THR A 72 -0.41 14.30 -2.17
CA THR A 72 -1.15 13.74 -1.05
C THR A 72 -0.40 13.88 0.27
N LYS A 73 -1.07 14.51 1.24
CA LYS A 73 -0.61 14.63 2.63
C LYS A 73 -1.76 14.30 3.57
N ASP A 74 -1.42 13.74 4.72
CA ASP A 74 -2.35 13.50 5.83
C ASP A 74 -3.59 12.65 5.47
N LYS A 75 -3.44 11.76 4.48
CA LYS A 75 -4.47 10.78 4.10
C LYS A 75 -4.20 9.43 4.75
N LYS A 76 -5.26 8.65 4.86
CA LYS A 76 -5.23 7.30 5.40
C LYS A 76 -5.70 6.28 4.38
N VAL A 77 -5.38 5.02 4.63
CA VAL A 77 -5.85 3.87 3.85
C VAL A 77 -6.25 2.77 4.81
N VAL A 78 -7.30 2.02 4.46
CA VAL A 78 -7.75 0.86 5.22
C VAL A 78 -6.93 -0.36 4.80
N LEU A 79 -6.51 -1.14 5.80
CA LEU A 79 -5.78 -2.37 5.62
C LEU A 79 -6.48 -3.51 6.36
N ASP A 80 -6.55 -4.68 5.73
CA ASP A 80 -6.90 -5.94 6.38
C ASP A 80 -5.60 -6.65 6.80
N LEU A 81 -5.22 -6.49 8.07
CA LEU A 81 -4.05 -7.12 8.68
C LEU A 81 -4.31 -8.59 8.95
N LYS A 82 -3.41 -9.47 8.51
CA LYS A 82 -3.52 -10.92 8.68
C LYS A 82 -2.57 -11.42 9.75
N TYR A 83 -3.14 -12.13 10.71
CA TYR A 83 -2.44 -12.72 11.84
C TYR A 83 -2.42 -14.24 11.75
N LYS A 84 -1.30 -14.84 12.14
CA LYS A 84 -1.17 -16.29 12.37
C LYS A 84 -0.41 -16.52 13.66
N LYS A 85 -1.01 -17.24 14.61
CA LYS A 85 -0.44 -17.47 15.95
C LYS A 85 0.02 -16.15 16.59
N GLU A 86 -0.90 -15.18 16.64
CA GLU A 86 -0.71 -13.83 17.22
C GLU A 86 0.36 -12.96 16.56
N ARG A 87 1.01 -13.43 15.48
CA ARG A 87 1.98 -12.66 14.71
C ARG A 87 1.35 -12.08 13.45
N LEU A 88 1.59 -10.80 13.20
CA LEU A 88 1.31 -10.16 11.90
C LEU A 88 2.19 -10.81 10.82
N VAL A 89 1.57 -11.37 9.78
CA VAL A 89 2.28 -12.10 8.72
C VAL A 89 2.04 -11.56 7.33
N ASP A 90 1.01 -10.74 7.13
CA ASP A 90 0.59 -10.25 5.82
C ASP A 90 -0.44 -9.13 6.02
N PHE A 91 -0.78 -8.42 4.95
CA PHE A 91 -1.92 -7.51 4.92
C PHE A 91 -2.49 -7.38 3.51
N LYS A 92 -3.72 -6.86 3.42
CA LYS A 92 -4.30 -6.42 2.16
C LYS A 92 -4.61 -4.93 2.24
N LEU A 93 -4.26 -4.21 1.18
CA LEU A 93 -4.68 -2.83 1.00
C LEU A 93 -6.10 -2.78 0.43
N ASP A 94 -6.97 -1.99 1.03
CA ASP A 94 -8.31 -1.71 0.51
C ASP A 94 -8.23 -0.58 -0.53
N SER A 95 -8.26 -0.95 -1.80
CA SER A 95 -8.15 -0.02 -2.93
C SER A 95 -9.34 0.93 -3.03
N GLU A 96 -10.54 0.51 -2.59
CA GLU A 96 -11.72 1.37 -2.55
C GLU A 96 -11.54 2.49 -1.51
N SER A 97 -10.97 2.16 -0.34
CA SER A 97 -10.63 3.16 0.67
C SER A 97 -9.59 4.16 0.16
N LEU A 98 -8.59 3.67 -0.59
CA LEU A 98 -7.55 4.51 -1.18
C LEU A 98 -8.14 5.46 -2.22
N ALA A 99 -8.92 4.93 -3.18
CA ALA A 99 -9.61 5.69 -4.21
C ALA A 99 -10.51 6.77 -3.61
N LYS A 100 -11.31 6.40 -2.60
CA LYS A 100 -12.19 7.34 -1.89
C LYS A 100 -11.41 8.44 -1.20
N ASN A 101 -10.34 8.12 -0.48
CA ASN A 101 -9.59 9.10 0.30
C ASN A 101 -8.76 10.05 -0.57
N LEU A 102 -8.35 9.59 -1.76
CA LEU A 102 -7.70 10.38 -2.80
C LEU A 102 -8.69 11.13 -3.72
N ASN A 103 -9.99 10.82 -3.64
CA ASN A 103 -11.01 11.31 -4.57
C ASN A 103 -10.64 11.01 -6.03
N ASP A 104 -10.17 9.79 -6.29
CA ASP A 104 -9.73 9.34 -7.62
C ASP A 104 -10.06 7.85 -7.83
N GLU A 105 -11.10 7.60 -8.62
CA GLU A 105 -11.59 6.24 -8.89
C GLU A 105 -10.61 5.37 -9.67
N ARG A 106 -9.56 5.95 -10.28
CA ARG A 106 -8.54 5.18 -11.00
C ARG A 106 -7.79 4.22 -10.07
N PHE A 107 -7.71 4.53 -8.78
CA PHE A 107 -7.14 3.62 -7.77
C PHE A 107 -7.99 2.37 -7.52
N ASN A 108 -9.24 2.31 -7.98
CA ASN A 108 -10.01 1.06 -8.02
C ASN A 108 -9.53 0.07 -9.09
N LYS A 109 -8.69 0.53 -10.03
CA LYS A 109 -8.17 -0.24 -11.16
C LYS A 109 -6.69 -0.58 -10.98
N ILE A 110 -6.29 -0.92 -9.75
CA ILE A 110 -4.91 -1.32 -9.44
C ILE A 110 -4.81 -2.82 -9.15
N GLU A 111 -3.64 -3.39 -9.42
CA GLU A 111 -3.27 -4.74 -9.02
C GLU A 111 -2.05 -4.66 -8.10
N ILE A 112 -2.17 -5.25 -6.90
CA ILE A 112 -1.08 -5.30 -5.92
C ILE A 112 -0.04 -6.33 -6.40
N LEU A 113 1.18 -5.88 -6.66
CA LEU A 113 2.28 -6.73 -7.08
C LEU A 113 3.00 -7.35 -5.89
N ILE A 114 3.38 -6.52 -4.92
CA ILE A 114 4.17 -6.93 -3.77
C ILE A 114 3.79 -6.12 -2.54
N THR A 115 3.85 -6.78 -1.38
CA THR A 115 3.69 -6.18 -0.07
C THR A 115 4.91 -6.45 0.81
N GLY A 116 5.22 -5.51 1.69
CA GLY A 116 6.31 -5.60 2.66
C GLY A 116 5.86 -5.14 4.05
N ILE A 117 6.41 -5.77 5.09
CA ILE A 117 6.20 -5.42 6.49
C ILE A 117 7.57 -5.17 7.10
N ASP A 118 7.84 -3.91 7.44
CA ASP A 118 9.16 -3.45 7.87
C ASP A 118 9.10 -2.72 9.21
N ASP A 119 10.20 -2.77 9.96
CA ASP A 119 10.40 -2.03 11.21
C ASP A 119 11.00 -0.63 10.98
N LYS A 120 11.35 -0.31 9.72
CA LYS A 120 11.93 0.98 9.31
C LYS A 120 11.30 1.44 8.01
N SER A 121 10.98 2.73 7.95
CA SER A 121 10.43 3.36 6.74
C SER A 121 11.39 3.28 5.55
N ALA A 122 10.85 2.96 4.38
CA ALA A 122 11.52 3.07 3.10
C ALA A 122 11.66 4.53 2.62
N ALA A 123 10.81 5.45 3.10
CA ALA A 123 10.83 6.87 2.71
C ALA A 123 12.17 7.55 3.08
N ASN A 124 12.86 7.07 4.11
CA ASN A 124 14.12 7.63 4.59
C ASN A 124 15.36 7.14 3.81
N LYS A 125 15.21 6.28 2.79
CA LYS A 125 16.34 5.75 2.01
C LYS A 125 16.72 6.62 0.79
N GLY A 126 16.04 7.74 0.58
CA GLY A 126 16.43 8.77 -0.40
C GLY A 126 17.18 9.92 0.26
N VAL A 127 18.50 9.78 0.38
CA VAL A 127 19.45 10.91 0.57
C VAL A 127 20.40 10.90 -0.62
#